data_AF-A0A7V9W0W3-F1
#
_entry.id   AF-A0A7V9W0W3-F1
#
_cell.length_a   1.000
_cell.length_b   1.000
_cell.length_c   1.000
_cell.angle_alpha   90.00
_cell.angle_beta   90.00
_cell.angle_gamma   90.00
#
_symmetry.space_group_name_H-M   'P 1'
#
loop_
_entity.id
_entity.type
_entity.pdbx_description
1 polymer ?
#
loop_
_entity_poly.entity_id
_entity_poly.type
_entity_poly.pdbx_seq_one_letter_code
_entity_poly.pdbx_strand_id
1 'polypeptide(L)' 'MAKATGLHFTLSLSGAEDLAVIEFTHRERLSAPFELSVRFASRNGSLSARDILDREATLTIWQDDEMLRQV' A
#
# COMPACT_ATOMS: atom_id res chain seq x y z
N MET A 1 -13.86 21.56 -2.87
CA MET A 1 -13.80 20.37 -3.73
C MET A 1 -12.33 20.00 -3.89
N ALA A 2 -11.93 18.78 -3.54
CA ALA A 2 -10.53 18.36 -3.67
C ALA A 2 -10.13 18.44 -5.15
N LYS A 3 -9.07 19.19 -5.48
CA LYS A 3 -8.46 19.12 -6.81
C LYS A 3 -8.02 17.67 -7.01
N ALA A 4 -8.46 17.04 -8.09
CA ALA A 4 -7.89 15.76 -8.51
C ALA A 4 -6.45 16.04 -8.94
N THR A 5 -5.49 15.74 -8.06
CA THR A 5 -4.06 15.98 -8.29
C THR A 5 -3.39 14.83 -9.05
N GLY A 6 -4.18 13.91 -9.64
CA GLY A 6 -3.68 12.66 -10.22
C GLY A 6 -3.04 11.70 -9.21
N LEU A 7 -2.96 12.09 -7.93
CA LEU A 7 -2.32 11.34 -6.86
C LEU A 7 -3.17 10.13 -6.49
N HIS A 8 -2.60 8.94 -6.60
CA HIS A 8 -3.24 7.70 -6.20
C HIS A 8 -2.21 6.70 -5.65
N PHE A 9 -2.72 5.66 -4.99
CA PHE A 9 -1.90 4.72 -4.23
C PHE A 9 -2.37 3.31 -4.48
N THR A 10 -1.43 2.40 -4.67
CA THR A 10 -1.71 0.97 -4.87
C THR A 10 -0.91 0.14 -3.87
N LEU A 11 -1.52 -0.95 -3.39
CA LEU A 11 -0.87 -1.92 -2.53
C LEU A 11 -0.84 -3.27 -3.25
N SER A 12 0.37 -3.76 -3.50
CA SER A 12 0.61 -5.12 -3.98
C SER A 12 0.95 -5.99 -2.79
N LEU A 13 0.22 -7.09 -2.58
CA LEU A 13 0.47 -8.03 -1.49
C LEU A 13 0.48 -9.45 -2.05
N SER A 14 1.58 -10.17 -1.85
CA SER A 14 1.69 -11.54 -2.34
C SER A 14 0.66 -12.45 -1.66
N GLY A 15 -0.33 -12.92 -2.41
CA GLY A 15 -1.44 -13.75 -1.88
C GLY A 15 -2.78 -13.03 -1.75
N ALA A 16 -2.84 -11.73 -2.07
CA ALA A 16 -4.08 -10.97 -2.09
C ALA A 16 -4.17 -10.06 -3.32
N GLU A 17 -5.34 -10.02 -3.94
CA GLU A 17 -5.62 -9.16 -5.10
C GLU A 17 -6.71 -8.14 -4.74
N ASP A 18 -6.91 -7.16 -5.62
CA ASP A 18 -8.01 -6.18 -5.52
C ASP A 18 -8.03 -5.40 -4.20
N LEU A 19 -6.86 -4.94 -3.76
CA LEU A 19 -6.70 -4.13 -2.55
C LEU A 19 -6.84 -2.64 -2.86
N ALA A 20 -7.61 -1.93 -2.05
CA ALA A 20 -7.75 -0.48 -2.12
C ALA A 20 -7.14 0.16 -0.86
N VAL A 21 -6.16 1.04 -1.04
CA VAL A 21 -5.52 1.77 0.06
C VAL A 21 -6.47 2.83 0.61
N ILE A 22 -6.72 2.81 1.92
CA ILE A 22 -7.56 3.78 2.63
C ILE A 22 -6.68 4.86 3.25
N GLU A 23 -5.67 4.45 4.01
CA GLU A 23 -4.68 5.33 4.62
C GLU A 23 -3.36 4.57 4.82
N PHE A 24 -2.25 5.30 4.86
CA PHE A 24 -0.97 4.72 5.22
C PHE A 24 -0.13 5.72 6.02
N THR A 25 0.84 5.18 6.76
CA THR A 25 1.89 5.94 7.42
C THR A 25 3.20 5.24 7.17
N HIS A 26 4.16 5.98 6.61
CA HIS A 26 5.51 5.49 6.35
C HIS A 26 6.50 6.27 7.22
N ARG A 27 7.33 5.55 8.00
CA ARG A 27 8.37 6.12 8.85
C ARG A 27 9.70 5.46 8.53
N GLU A 28 10.69 6.26 8.16
CA GLU A 28 12.06 5.80 7.90
C GLU A 28 13.08 6.68 8.62
N ARG A 29 14.23 6.09 8.97
CA ARG A 29 15.35 6.78 9.62
C ARG A 29 16.66 6.19 9.12
N LEU A 30 17.72 6.99 9.11
CA LEU A 30 19.05 6.52 8.73
C LEU A 30 19.51 5.40 9.69
N SER A 31 20.07 4.34 9.11
CA SER A 31 20.60 3.18 9.83
C SER A 31 19.59 2.45 10.73
N ALA A 32 18.30 2.53 10.39
CA ALA A 32 17.25 1.77 11.05
C ALA A 32 16.28 1.19 10.01
N PRO A 33 15.61 0.07 10.30
CA PRO A 33 14.51 -0.42 9.49
C PRO A 33 13.40 0.65 9.36
N PHE A 34 12.72 0.65 8.22
CA PHE A 34 11.51 1.45 8.05
C PHE A 34 10.29 0.74 8.66
N GLU A 35 9.24 1.50 8.91
CA GLU A 35 7.92 1.01 9.29
C GLU A 35 6.89 1.53 8.28
N LEU A 36 6.13 0.62 7.70
CA LEU A 36 5.01 0.94 6.81
C LEU A 36 3.73 0.35 7.39
N SER A 37 2.84 1.22 7.84
CA SER A 37 1.48 0.86 8.27
C SER A 37 0.49 1.23 7.18
N VAL A 38 -0.27 0.26 6.67
CA VAL A 38 -1.29 0.49 5.63
C VAL A 38 -2.62 -0.07 6.10
N ARG A 39 -3.68 0.75 6.02
CA ARG A 39 -5.06 0.26 6.08
C ARG A 39 -5.59 0.19 4.67
N PHE A 40 -6.16 -0.95 4.33
CA PHE A 40 -6.72 -1.22 3.02
C PHE A 40 -8.07 -1.92 3.15
N ALA A 41 -8.88 -1.82 2.10
CA ALA A 41 -10.05 -2.65 1.89
C ALA A 41 -9.73 -3.73 0.87
N SER A 42 -10.40 -4.88 0.99
CA SER A 42 -10.39 -5.92 -0.04
C SER A 42 -11.82 -6.31 -0.38
N ARG A 43 -12.03 -6.73 -1.63
CA ARG A 43 -13.26 -7.39 -2.06
C ARG A 43 -13.33 -8.86 -1.60
N ASN A 44 -12.21 -9.46 -1.24
CA ASN A 44 -12.14 -10.83 -0.72
C ASN A 44 -12.39 -10.85 0.80
N GLY A 45 -13.61 -11.22 1.20
CA GLY A 45 -13.99 -11.36 2.61
C GLY A 45 -13.41 -12.60 3.32
N SER A 46 -12.69 -13.47 2.61
CA SER A 46 -12.11 -14.72 3.14
C SER A 46 -10.59 -14.65 3.29
N LEU A 47 -10.01 -13.45 3.22
CA LEU A 47 -8.59 -13.24 3.50
C LEU A 47 -8.22 -13.73 4.89
N SER A 48 -7.35 -14.73 4.95
CA SER A 48 -6.85 -15.29 6.21
C SER A 48 -5.48 -14.69 6.55
N ALA A 49 -5.08 -14.84 7.81
CA ALA A 49 -3.76 -14.40 8.26
C ALA A 49 -2.62 -15.06 7.46
N ARG A 50 -2.80 -16.29 6.96
CA ARG A 50 -1.76 -17.01 6.17
C ARG A 50 -1.53 -16.42 4.78
N ASP A 51 -2.53 -15.69 4.28
CA ASP A 51 -2.48 -15.03 2.98
C ASP A 51 -1.76 -13.67 3.07
N ILE A 52 -1.54 -13.16 4.28
CA ILE A 52 -1.06 -11.78 4.54
C ILE A 52 0.25 -11.76 5.35
N LEU A 53 0.38 -12.61 6.37
CA LEU A 53 1.54 -12.61 7.25
C LEU A 53 2.80 -13.13 6.54
N ASP A 54 3.93 -12.48 6.82
CA ASP A 54 5.25 -12.80 6.25
C ASP A 54 5.26 -12.86 4.72
N ARG A 55 4.39 -12.06 4.09
CA ARG A 55 4.34 -11.87 2.65
C ARG A 55 4.99 -10.56 2.25
N GLU A 56 5.66 -10.57 1.11
CA GLU A 56 6.14 -9.34 0.50
C GLU A 56 4.94 -8.46 0.13
N ALA A 57 5.03 -7.21 0.57
CA ALA A 57 4.06 -6.17 0.32
C ALA A 57 4.79 -4.95 -0.24
N THR A 58 4.14 -4.24 -1.15
CA THR A 58 4.70 -3.06 -1.79
C THR A 58 3.65 -1.99 -1.91
N LEU A 59 3.94 -0.81 -1.35
CA LEU A 59 3.11 0.38 -1.56
C LEU A 59 3.73 1.23 -2.67
N THR A 60 2.93 1.54 -3.69
CA THR A 60 3.34 2.42 -4.79
C THR A 60 2.53 3.72 -4.74
N ILE A 61 3.24 4.84 -4.81
CA ILE A 61 2.69 6.20 -4.88
C ILE A 61 2.79 6.67 -6.32
N TRP A 62 1.66 7.09 -6.87
CA TRP A 62 1.53 7.49 -8.26
C TRP A 62 1.02 8.91 -8.36
N GLN A 63 1.43 9.63 -9.40
CA GLN A 63 0.86 10.91 -9.77
C GLN A 63 0.79 10.99 -11.29
N ASP A 64 -0.40 11.28 -11.83
CA ASP A 64 -0.62 11.43 -13.27
C ASP A 64 -0.08 10.22 -14.07
N ASP A 65 -0.31 9.01 -13.54
CA ASP A 65 0.14 7.70 -14.05
C ASP A 65 1.68 7.46 -14.03
N GLU A 66 2.45 8.37 -13.43
CA GLU A 66 3.88 8.19 -13.18
C GLU A 66 4.12 7.65 -11.77
N MET A 67 5.00 6.63 -11.66
CA MET A 67 5.43 6.09 -10.37
C MET A 67 6.40 7.06 -9.70
N LEU A 68 5.96 7.68 -8.60
CA LEU A 68 6.80 8.61 -7.83
C LEU A 68 7.68 7.90 -6.81
N ARG A 69 7.13 6.88 -6.15
CA ARG A 69 7.83 6.17 -5.08
C ARG A 69 7.27 4.76 -4.89
N GLN A 70 8.15 3.86 -4.50
CA GLN A 70 7.82 2.53 -4.06
C GLN A 70 8.46 2.28 -2.69
N VAL A 71 7.74 1.56 -1.83
CA VAL A 71 8.18 1.11 -0.50
C VAL A 71 7.94 -0.37 -0.38
#